data_AF-A0A439KLM5-F1
#
_entry.id   AF-A0A439KLM5-F1
#
_cell.length_a   1.000
_cell.length_b   1.000
_cell.length_c   1.000
_cell.angle_alpha   90.00
_cell.angle_beta   90.00
_cell.angle_gamma   90.00
#
_symmetry.space_group_name_H-M   'P 1'
#
loop_
_entity.id
_entity.type
_entity.pdbx_description
1 polymer ?
#
loop_
_entity_poly.entity_id
_entity_poly.type
_entity_poly.pdbx_seq_one_letter_code
_entity_poly.pdbx_strand_id
1 'polypeptide(L)'
;MNESEQTGLATMRDCWITGGATFDLAPTDWKTIAGDASPDEQERRLLAIAAQALDVALRPAAPKMLKRRPPLPRLALPMLPERLRPLLRAALKHAVDARRKTRVVTLVASRGFVLHPMDWMPSDQNSPDVYAPWIDWHASFDGERHAPLEKL
;
A
#
# COMPACT_ATOMS: atom_id res chain seq x y z
N MET A 1 -20.88 -3.66 -9.12
CA MET A 1 -21.27 -3.20 -7.79
C MET A 1 -21.49 -1.71 -7.88
N ASN A 2 -22.65 -1.23 -7.45
CA ASN A 2 -23.14 0.10 -7.73
C ASN A 2 -22.46 1.12 -6.81
N GLU A 3 -22.21 2.34 -7.30
CA GLU A 3 -21.56 3.43 -6.56
C GLU A 3 -22.27 3.72 -5.21
N SER A 4 -23.58 3.49 -5.16
CA SER A 4 -24.43 3.57 -3.98
C SER A 4 -24.02 2.64 -2.82
N GLU A 5 -23.50 1.44 -3.10
CA GLU A 5 -23.08 0.48 -2.08
C GLU A 5 -21.77 0.92 -1.41
N GLN A 6 -20.88 1.57 -2.17
CA GLN A 6 -19.65 2.15 -1.64
C GLN A 6 -19.93 3.40 -0.79
N THR A 7 -20.88 4.24 -1.21
CA THR A 7 -21.32 5.40 -0.43
C THR A 7 -21.95 4.99 0.90
N GLY A 8 -22.84 3.99 0.88
CA GLY A 8 -23.47 3.47 2.11
C GLY A 8 -22.45 2.92 3.11
N LEU A 9 -21.46 2.18 2.62
CA LEU A 9 -20.38 1.66 3.47
C LEU A 9 -19.51 2.77 4.07
N ALA A 10 -19.22 3.83 3.31
CA ALA A 10 -18.48 4.99 3.81
C ALA A 10 -19.25 5.69 4.95
N THR A 11 -20.56 5.87 4.79
CA THR A 11 -21.41 6.47 5.83
C THR A 11 -21.47 5.61 7.10
N MET A 12 -21.58 4.28 6.95
CA MET A 12 -21.54 3.35 8.10
C MET A 12 -20.19 3.43 8.82
N ARG A 13 -19.07 3.45 8.09
CA ARG A 13 -17.73 3.59 8.67
C ARG A 13 -17.60 4.88 9.47
N ASP A 14 -18.03 6.00 8.92
CA ASP A 14 -17.93 7.30 9.59
C ASP A 14 -18.79 7.32 10.87
N CYS A 15 -19.96 6.68 10.84
CA CYS A 15 -20.82 6.53 12.01
C CYS A 15 -20.19 5.65 13.11
N TRP A 16 -19.58 4.50 12.76
CA TRP A 16 -18.83 3.68 13.71
C TRP A 16 -17.65 4.43 14.34
N ILE A 17 -16.92 5.25 13.57
CA ILE A 17 -15.83 6.10 14.10
C ILE A 17 -16.35 7.06 15.17
N THR A 18 -17.56 7.59 15.00
CA THR A 18 -18.22 8.46 15.99
C THR A 18 -18.91 7.71 17.14
N GLY A 19 -18.88 6.38 17.14
CA GLY A 19 -19.52 5.54 18.16
C GLY A 19 -21.04 5.40 18.00
N GLY A 20 -21.58 5.70 16.83
CA GLY A 20 -23.02 5.56 16.53
C GLY A 20 -23.40 4.14 16.12
N ALA A 21 -24.70 3.81 16.27
CA ALA A 21 -25.28 2.60 15.72
C ALA A 21 -25.51 2.76 14.20
N THR A 22 -25.21 1.70 13.45
CA THR A 22 -25.21 1.72 11.98
C THR A 22 -26.21 0.74 11.38
N PHE A 23 -26.87 -0.08 12.20
CA PHE A 23 -27.82 -1.08 11.74
C PHE A 23 -28.87 -0.47 10.81
N ASP A 24 -29.44 0.69 11.14
CA ASP A 24 -30.44 1.37 10.30
C ASP A 24 -29.89 1.92 8.98
N LEU A 25 -28.58 2.15 8.90
CA LEU A 25 -27.88 2.64 7.71
C LEU A 25 -27.49 1.49 6.75
N ALA A 26 -27.53 0.24 7.23
CA ALA A 26 -27.10 -0.90 6.45
C ALA A 26 -28.05 -1.23 5.28
N PRO A 27 -27.52 -1.79 4.17
CA PRO A 27 -28.33 -2.38 3.12
C PRO A 27 -29.29 -3.44 3.67
N THR A 28 -30.48 -3.57 3.06
CA THR A 28 -31.52 -4.51 3.50
C THR A 28 -31.01 -5.95 3.59
N ASP A 29 -30.20 -6.39 2.63
CA ASP A 29 -29.63 -7.74 2.62
C ASP A 29 -28.72 -7.97 3.84
N TRP A 30 -27.97 -6.95 4.25
CA TRP A 30 -27.06 -7.04 5.40
C TRP A 30 -27.82 -7.01 6.72
N LYS A 31 -28.88 -6.20 6.80
CA LYS A 31 -29.82 -6.20 7.94
C LYS A 31 -30.46 -7.57 8.13
N THR A 32 -30.80 -8.25 7.03
CA THR A 32 -31.40 -9.58 7.07
C THR A 32 -30.43 -10.62 7.66
N ILE A 33 -29.12 -10.51 7.34
CA ILE A 33 -28.08 -11.41 7.86
C ILE A 33 -27.74 -11.10 9.33
N ALA A 34 -27.71 -9.81 9.71
CA ALA A 34 -27.33 -9.37 11.05
C ALA A 34 -28.49 -9.38 12.06
N GLY A 35 -29.75 -9.32 11.60
CA GLY A 35 -30.93 -8.95 12.39
C GLY A 35 -31.38 -9.91 13.49
N ASP A 36 -31.11 -11.21 13.38
CA ASP A 36 -31.48 -12.22 14.39
C ASP A 36 -30.51 -12.23 15.59
N ALA A 37 -30.38 -11.09 16.28
CA ALA A 37 -29.51 -10.93 17.44
C ALA A 37 -29.91 -9.76 18.36
N SER A 38 -29.27 -9.65 19.53
CA SER A 38 -29.36 -8.45 20.37
C SER A 38 -28.72 -7.23 19.65
N PRO A 39 -29.07 -5.99 20.04
CA PRO A 39 -28.54 -4.79 19.38
C PRO A 39 -27.00 -4.75 19.28
N ASP A 40 -26.31 -5.12 20.35
CA ASP A 40 -24.84 -5.19 20.34
C ASP A 40 -24.31 -6.25 19.37
N GLU A 41 -25.01 -7.38 19.27
CA GLU A 41 -24.60 -8.47 18.40
C GLU A 41 -24.94 -8.19 16.93
N GLN A 42 -26.01 -7.44 16.66
CA GLN A 42 -26.33 -6.92 15.33
C GLN A 42 -25.20 -6.02 14.82
N GLU A 43 -24.69 -5.10 15.63
CA GLU A 43 -23.56 -4.24 15.25
C GLU A 43 -22.26 -5.05 15.05
N ARG A 44 -21.98 -6.05 15.89
CA ARG A 44 -20.81 -6.94 15.69
C ARG A 44 -20.89 -7.74 14.40
N ARG A 45 -22.05 -8.30 14.09
CA ARG A 45 -22.28 -9.03 12.82
C ARG A 45 -22.17 -8.10 11.63
N LEU A 46 -22.68 -6.89 11.74
CA LEU A 46 -22.60 -5.89 10.69
C LEU A 46 -21.14 -5.43 10.43
N LEU A 47 -20.35 -5.25 11.49
CA LEU A 47 -18.91 -5.02 11.40
C LEU A 47 -18.19 -6.17 10.69
N ALA A 48 -18.54 -7.42 11.00
CA ALA A 48 -17.94 -8.59 10.34
C ALA A 48 -18.29 -8.64 8.84
N ILE A 49 -19.54 -8.34 8.47
CA ILE A 49 -19.97 -8.27 7.06
C ILE A 49 -19.22 -7.15 6.34
N ALA A 50 -19.13 -5.96 6.94
CA ALA A 50 -18.40 -4.83 6.34
C ALA A 50 -16.91 -5.13 6.17
N ALA A 51 -16.28 -5.79 7.14
CA ALA A 51 -14.89 -6.23 7.03
C ALA A 51 -14.69 -7.21 5.88
N GLN A 52 -15.57 -8.22 5.76
CA GLN A 52 -15.53 -9.19 4.66
C GLN A 52 -15.76 -8.52 3.30
N ALA A 53 -16.71 -7.59 3.24
CA ALA A 53 -16.98 -6.82 2.03
C ALA A 53 -15.75 -6.01 1.61
N LEU A 54 -15.06 -5.35 2.55
CA LEU A 54 -13.85 -4.57 2.28
C LEU A 54 -12.68 -5.43 1.81
N ASP A 55 -12.44 -6.58 2.45
CA ASP A 55 -11.27 -7.41 2.15
C ASP A 55 -11.44 -8.21 0.84
N VAL A 56 -12.68 -8.65 0.55
CA VAL A 56 -12.97 -9.58 -0.54
C VAL A 56 -13.81 -8.94 -1.65
N ALA A 57 -14.99 -8.43 -1.34
CA ALA A 57 -15.96 -8.00 -2.35
C ALA A 57 -15.62 -6.65 -3.00
N LEU A 58 -14.98 -5.75 -2.26
CA LEU A 58 -14.60 -4.39 -2.66
C LEU A 58 -13.13 -4.30 -3.07
N ARG A 59 -12.41 -5.43 -3.12
CA ARG A 59 -11.07 -5.44 -3.69
C ARG A 59 -11.14 -4.91 -5.12
N PRO A 60 -10.34 -3.89 -5.49
CA PRO A 60 -10.35 -3.36 -6.84
C PRO A 60 -10.16 -4.50 -7.83
N ALA A 61 -11.08 -4.65 -8.78
CA ALA A 61 -10.96 -5.65 -9.82
C ALA A 61 -9.60 -5.47 -10.50
N ALA A 62 -8.88 -6.58 -10.72
CA ALA A 62 -7.61 -6.52 -11.41
C ALA A 62 -7.80 -5.77 -12.75
N PRO A 63 -6.96 -4.76 -13.06
CA PRO A 63 -7.11 -4.00 -14.28
C PRO A 63 -7.05 -4.96 -15.48
N LYS A 64 -8.06 -4.89 -16.35
CA LYS A 64 -8.19 -5.78 -17.53
C LYS A 64 -7.02 -5.64 -18.51
N MET A 65 -6.32 -4.50 -18.47
CA MET A 65 -5.16 -4.21 -19.29
C MET A 65 -3.98 -3.83 -18.41
N LEU A 66 -2.85 -4.48 -18.66
CA LEU A 66 -1.60 -4.15 -17.99
C LEU A 66 -0.94 -2.97 -18.72
N LYS A 67 -0.69 -1.87 -18.00
CA LYS A 67 0.16 -0.79 -18.52
C LYS A 67 1.61 -1.26 -18.52
N ARG A 68 2.22 -1.38 -19.69
CA ARG A 68 3.64 -1.74 -19.81
C ARG A 68 4.50 -0.59 -19.31
N ARG A 69 5.27 -0.82 -18.26
CA ARG A 69 6.22 0.15 -17.71
C ARG A 69 7.63 -0.04 -18.29
N PRO A 70 8.43 1.03 -18.38
CA PRO A 70 9.84 0.90 -18.72
C PRO A 70 10.54 0.01 -17.68
N PRO A 71 11.52 -0.81 -18.10
CA PRO A 71 12.25 -1.67 -17.18
C PRO A 71 12.98 -0.83 -16.12
N LEU A 72 13.25 -1.44 -14.96
CA LEU A 72 14.02 -0.81 -13.90
C LEU A 72 15.43 -0.44 -14.43
N PRO A 73 15.88 0.81 -14.28
CA PRO A 73 17.18 1.24 -14.78
C PRO A 73 18.33 0.44 -14.15
N ARG A 74 19.40 0.24 -14.91
CA ARG A 74 20.64 -0.36 -14.39
C ARG A 74 21.41 0.72 -13.62
N LEU A 75 21.79 0.42 -12.39
CA LEU A 75 22.62 1.32 -11.59
C LEU A 75 24.09 1.22 -12.02
N ALA A 76 24.86 2.28 -11.72
CA ALA A 76 26.26 2.38 -12.12
C ALA A 76 27.20 1.42 -11.37
N LEU A 77 26.82 0.99 -10.16
CA LEU A 77 27.60 0.08 -9.33
C LEU A 77 27.08 -1.36 -9.43
N PRO A 78 27.94 -2.38 -9.22
CA PRO A 78 27.52 -3.77 -9.16
C PRO A 78 26.64 -4.04 -7.94
N MET A 79 25.75 -5.04 -8.07
CA MET A 79 24.96 -5.54 -6.96
C MET A 79 25.84 -6.15 -5.86
N LEU A 80 25.44 -5.97 -4.61
CA LEU A 80 26.05 -6.65 -3.47
C LEU A 80 26.03 -8.18 -3.70
N PRO A 81 27.16 -8.89 -3.52
CA PRO A 81 27.22 -10.33 -3.72
C PRO A 81 26.18 -11.09 -2.90
N GLU A 82 25.57 -12.12 -3.50
CA GLU A 82 24.47 -12.92 -2.92
C GLU A 82 24.79 -13.44 -1.51
N ARG A 83 26.03 -13.88 -1.28
CA ARG A 83 26.50 -14.37 0.03
C ARG A 83 26.35 -13.37 1.18
N LEU A 84 26.34 -12.06 0.88
CA LEU A 84 26.24 -10.99 1.88
C LEU A 84 24.81 -10.47 2.06
N ARG A 85 23.89 -10.83 1.16
CA ARG A 85 22.48 -10.37 1.22
C ARG A 85 21.76 -10.79 2.50
N PRO A 86 21.94 -12.00 3.08
CA PRO A 86 21.32 -12.34 4.36
C PRO A 86 21.76 -11.43 5.50
N LEU A 87 23.05 -11.10 5.57
CA LEU A 87 23.60 -10.18 6.58
C LEU A 87 23.09 -8.76 6.40
N LEU A 88 23.00 -8.30 5.15
CA LEU A 88 22.38 -7.03 4.81
C LEU A 88 20.91 -6.97 5.28
N ARG A 89 20.11 -8.00 4.97
CA ARG A 89 18.70 -8.07 5.41
C ARG A 89 18.58 -8.04 6.92
N ALA A 90 19.47 -8.73 7.63
CA ALA A 90 19.53 -8.67 9.09
C ALA A 90 19.84 -7.23 9.57
N ALA A 91 20.84 -6.57 8.99
CA ALA A 91 21.18 -5.19 9.33
C ALA A 91 20.02 -4.21 9.07
N LEU A 92 19.34 -4.34 7.93
CA LEU A 92 18.15 -3.55 7.60
C LEU A 92 16.97 -3.82 8.54
N LYS A 93 16.80 -5.07 9.00
CA LYS A 93 15.79 -5.45 9.99
C LYS A 93 16.04 -4.79 11.34
N HIS A 94 17.31 -4.64 11.75
CA HIS A 94 17.68 -3.95 12.99
C HIS A 94 17.64 -2.42 12.88
N ALA A 95 17.64 -1.87 11.65
CA ALA A 95 17.46 -0.45 11.41
C ALA A 95 15.97 -0.08 11.49
N VAL A 96 15.53 0.33 12.69
CA VAL A 96 14.12 0.60 13.01
C VAL A 96 13.52 1.77 12.22
N ASP A 97 14.30 2.80 11.92
CA ASP A 97 13.84 4.01 11.22
C ASP A 97 14.47 4.17 9.82
N ALA A 98 13.86 5.03 9.01
CA ALA A 98 14.34 5.31 7.64
C ALA A 98 15.78 5.82 7.65
N ARG A 99 16.13 6.72 8.59
CA ARG A 99 17.47 7.30 8.70
C ARG A 99 18.57 6.26 8.91
N ARG A 100 18.35 5.27 9.79
CA ARG A 100 19.33 4.18 10.01
C ARG A 100 19.41 3.25 8.80
N LYS A 101 18.28 2.97 8.13
CA LYS A 101 18.28 2.20 6.87
C LYS A 101 19.12 2.90 5.81
N THR A 102 18.94 4.21 5.64
CA THR A 102 19.76 5.04 4.75
C THR A 102 21.24 4.94 5.09
N ARG A 103 21.64 4.99 6.37
CA ARG A 103 23.05 4.84 6.75
C ARG A 103 23.63 3.48 6.35
N VAL A 104 22.88 2.39 6.50
CA VAL A 104 23.30 1.06 6.04
C VAL A 104 23.48 1.05 4.53
N VAL A 105 22.56 1.66 3.79
CA VAL A 105 22.63 1.79 2.33
C VAL A 105 23.84 2.63 1.89
N THR A 106 24.07 3.77 2.54
CA THR A 106 25.24 4.64 2.29
C THR A 106 26.55 3.90 2.55
N LEU A 107 26.61 3.08 3.61
CA LEU A 107 27.78 2.25 3.88
C LEU A 107 28.05 1.29 2.71
N VAL A 108 27.03 0.58 2.22
CA VAL A 108 27.20 -0.36 1.09
C VAL A 108 27.61 0.39 -0.19
N ALA A 109 26.98 1.53 -0.47
CA ALA A 109 27.31 2.38 -1.61
C ALA A 109 28.76 2.89 -1.55
N SER A 110 29.22 3.32 -0.37
CA SER A 110 30.62 3.76 -0.17
C SER A 110 31.64 2.64 -0.37
N ARG A 111 31.21 1.37 -0.36
CA ARG A 111 32.03 0.19 -0.68
C ARG A 111 31.92 -0.25 -2.14
N GLY A 112 31.28 0.56 -2.98
CA GLY A 112 31.18 0.31 -4.42
C GLY A 112 30.10 -0.69 -4.80
N PHE A 113 29.09 -0.92 -3.95
CA PHE A 113 27.99 -1.84 -4.23
C PHE A 113 26.63 -1.16 -4.10
N VAL A 114 25.65 -1.69 -4.82
CA VAL A 114 24.23 -1.35 -4.65
C VAL A 114 23.45 -2.53 -4.07
N LEU A 115 22.35 -2.21 -3.42
CA LEU A 115 21.44 -3.21 -2.86
C LEU A 115 20.53 -3.75 -3.95
N HIS A 116 20.11 -5.00 -3.76
CA HIS A 116 19.09 -5.59 -4.60
C HIS A 116 17.72 -4.94 -4.31
N PRO A 117 16.89 -4.62 -5.31
CA PRO A 117 15.62 -3.89 -5.12
C PRO A 117 14.64 -4.63 -4.19
N MET A 118 14.66 -5.96 -4.20
CA MET A 118 13.86 -6.78 -3.27
C MET A 118 14.30 -6.70 -1.80
N ASP A 119 15.55 -6.30 -1.52
CA ASP A 119 16.03 -6.16 -0.14
C ASP A 119 15.78 -4.75 0.39
N TRP A 120 15.88 -3.76 -0.49
CA TRP A 120 15.63 -2.36 -0.19
C TRP A 120 15.43 -1.56 -1.48
N MET A 121 14.48 -0.62 -1.44
CA MET A 121 14.20 0.30 -2.55
C MET A 121 14.19 1.74 -2.01
N PRO A 122 14.80 2.71 -2.72
CA PRO A 122 14.77 4.10 -2.30
C PRO A 122 13.34 4.63 -2.32
N SER A 123 12.93 5.29 -1.24
CA SER A 123 11.60 5.89 -1.10
C SER A 123 11.64 7.40 -0.87
N ASP A 124 12.82 7.98 -0.65
CA ASP A 124 13.00 9.38 -0.28
C ASP A 124 14.31 9.98 -0.83
N GLN A 125 14.43 11.31 -0.73
CA GLN A 125 15.58 12.12 -1.21
C GLN A 125 16.88 11.86 -0.44
N ASN A 126 16.85 11.11 0.67
CA ASN A 126 18.04 10.86 1.48
C ASN A 126 18.88 9.69 0.96
N SER A 127 18.46 9.05 -0.13
CA SER A 127 19.17 7.93 -0.74
C SER A 127 20.48 8.39 -1.40
N PRO A 128 21.56 7.58 -1.39
CA PRO A 128 22.79 7.94 -2.08
C PRO A 128 22.58 8.17 -3.59
N ASP A 129 23.33 9.10 -4.18
CA ASP A 129 23.19 9.53 -5.59
C ASP A 129 23.24 8.39 -6.62
N VAL A 130 23.92 7.28 -6.30
CA VAL A 130 23.93 6.09 -7.17
C VAL A 130 22.52 5.55 -7.45
N TYR A 131 21.55 5.84 -6.59
CA TYR A 131 20.15 5.44 -6.75
C TYR A 131 19.28 6.47 -7.48
N ALA A 132 19.82 7.62 -7.91
CA ALA A 132 19.06 8.64 -8.64
C ALA A 132 18.25 8.07 -9.83
N PRO A 133 18.80 7.16 -10.67
CA PRO A 133 18.01 6.57 -11.75
C PRO A 133 16.76 5.81 -11.29
N TRP A 134 16.80 5.18 -10.11
CA TRP A 134 15.64 4.49 -9.55
C TRP A 134 14.62 5.45 -8.94
N ILE A 135 15.09 6.55 -8.34
CA ILE A 135 14.21 7.60 -7.79
C ILE A 135 13.45 8.28 -8.94
N ASP A 136 14.14 8.66 -10.01
CA ASP A 136 13.53 9.26 -11.20
C ASP A 136 12.53 8.30 -11.86
N TRP A 137 12.91 7.03 -11.97
CA TRP A 137 12.02 5.98 -12.46
C TRP A 137 10.77 5.84 -11.58
N HIS A 138 10.90 5.83 -10.25
CA HIS A 138 9.74 5.76 -9.35
C HIS A 138 8.84 7.00 -9.48
N ALA A 139 9.43 8.19 -9.50
CA ALA A 139 8.72 9.47 -9.61
C ALA A 139 7.94 9.61 -10.92
N SER A 140 8.46 9.03 -12.02
CA SER A 140 7.78 9.02 -13.32
C SER A 140 6.41 8.34 -13.30
N PHE A 141 6.12 7.52 -12.27
CA PHE A 141 4.82 6.86 -12.12
C PHE A 141 3.84 7.56 -11.18
N ASP A 142 4.34 8.34 -10.21
CA ASP A 142 3.47 9.07 -9.29
C ASP A 142 2.86 10.31 -9.97
N GLY A 143 3.54 10.88 -10.96
CA GLY A 143 2.98 11.92 -11.83
C GLY A 143 1.75 11.49 -12.64
N GLU A 144 1.61 10.19 -12.97
CA GLU A 144 0.41 9.67 -13.66
C GLU A 144 -0.83 9.58 -12.75
N ARG A 145 -0.67 9.58 -11.41
CA ARG A 145 -1.81 9.55 -10.48
C ARG A 145 -2.46 10.92 -10.27
N HIS A 146 -1.79 11.99 -10.66
CA HIS A 146 -2.21 13.37 -10.42
C HIS A 146 -2.46 14.20 -11.67
N ALA A 147 -2.46 13.62 -12.88
CA ALA A 147 -2.93 14.35 -14.05
C ALA A 147 -4.42 14.70 -13.84
N PRO A 148 -4.78 16.00 -13.72
CA PRO A 148 -6.17 16.40 -13.74
C PRO A 148 -6.74 15.98 -15.10
N LEU A 149 -7.94 15.44 -15.10
CA LEU A 149 -8.78 15.36 -16.30
C LEU A 149 -9.05 16.80 -16.78
N GLU A 150 -8.10 17.39 -17.48
CA GLU A 150 -8.36 18.56 -18.30
C GLU A 150 -9.18 18.08 -19.50
N LYS A 151 -10.45 18.49 -19.46
CA LYS A 151 -11.48 18.21 -20.45
C LYS A 151 -11.07 18.80 -21.81
N LEU A 152 -11.13 17.95 -22.83
CA LEU A 152 -11.44 18.37 -24.21
C LEU A 152 -12.93 18.71 -24.31
#